data_AF-A0A1Z3U5D1-F1
#
_entry.id   AF-A0A1Z3U5D1-F1
#
_cell.length_a   1.000
_cell.length_b   1.000
_cell.length_c   1.000
_cell.angle_alpha   90.00
_cell.angle_beta   90.00
_cell.angle_gamma   90.00
#
_symmetry.space_group_name_H-M   'P 1'
#
loop_
_entity.id
_entity.type
_entity.pdbx_description
1 polymer ?
#
loop_
_entity_poly.entity_id
_entity_poly.type
_entity_poly.pdbx_seq_one_letter_code
_entity_poly.pdbx_strand_id
1 'polypeptide(L)'
;MVAAGEGSMLRTIAITSTILLVGCEARPNETVYLYRSSIAGSPSDRIHVASFDAKDGRAYNEENCMIVRGLMEHQPGVAVGYWCTDDAP
;
A
#
# COMPACT_ATOMS: atom_id res chain seq x y z
N MET A 1 -57.36 50.71 18.36
CA MET A 1 -56.14 51.24 17.72
C MET A 1 -55.10 50.14 17.66
N VAL A 2 -54.28 50.19 16.62
CA VAL A 2 -53.49 49.12 15.99
C VAL A 2 -52.15 48.82 16.71
N ALA A 3 -51.78 47.53 16.65
CA ALA A 3 -50.46 46.87 16.62
C ALA A 3 -49.35 47.13 17.66
N ALA A 4 -48.74 46.02 18.11
CA ALA A 4 -47.33 45.62 17.92
C ALA A 4 -47.20 44.21 18.55
N GLY A 5 -46.86 43.13 17.82
CA GLY A 5 -45.53 42.80 17.28
C GLY A 5 -44.71 42.11 18.39
N GLU A 6 -43.98 41.01 18.26
CA GLU A 6 -43.57 40.10 17.19
C GLU A 6 -43.07 38.82 17.90
N GLY A 7 -43.12 37.66 17.23
CA GLY A 7 -42.81 36.36 17.83
C GLY A 7 -41.39 36.26 18.39
N SER A 8 -41.23 35.59 19.53
CA SER A 8 -39.91 35.32 20.12
C SER A 8 -39.67 33.82 20.27
N MET A 9 -38.94 33.32 19.26
CA MET A 9 -37.77 32.47 19.44
C MET A 9 -38.03 31.02 19.93
N LEU A 10 -38.46 30.16 18.99
CA LEU A 10 -38.12 28.73 19.07
C LEU A 10 -36.59 28.61 19.09
N ARG A 11 -36.02 28.30 20.26
CA ARG A 11 -34.62 27.92 20.42
C ARG A 11 -34.44 26.48 19.95
N THR A 12 -34.42 26.28 18.64
CA THR A 12 -33.98 25.01 18.05
C THR A 12 -32.46 24.96 18.18
N ILE A 13 -31.96 24.29 19.22
CA ILE A 13 -30.54 23.96 19.36
C ILE A 13 -30.22 22.99 18.22
N ALA A 14 -29.70 23.52 17.11
CA ALA A 14 -29.16 22.73 16.02
C ALA A 14 -27.87 22.08 16.54
N ILE A 15 -27.97 20.81 16.94
CA ILE A 15 -26.81 19.97 17.25
C ILE A 15 -26.16 19.62 15.92
N THR A 16 -25.22 20.45 15.47
CA THR A 16 -24.44 20.20 14.26
C THR A 16 -23.47 19.05 14.54
N SER A 17 -23.93 17.82 14.29
CA SER A 17 -23.13 16.60 14.42
C SER A 17 -21.97 16.66 13.42
N THR A 18 -20.78 17.02 13.91
CA THR A 18 -19.57 17.15 13.10
C THR A 18 -18.96 15.76 12.93
N ILE A 19 -19.21 15.12 11.78
CA ILE A 19 -18.63 13.83 11.41
C ILE A 19 -17.15 14.06 11.11
N LEU A 20 -16.26 13.57 11.98
CA LEU A 20 -14.83 13.51 11.73
C LEU A 20 -14.56 12.35 10.76
N LEU A 21 -14.38 12.67 9.49
CA LEU A 21 -13.82 11.75 8.50
C LEU A 21 -12.33 11.56 8.82
N VAL A 22 -12.00 10.52 9.59
CA VAL A 22 -10.61 10.01 9.65
C VAL A 22 -10.33 9.36 8.30
N GLY A 23 -9.60 10.08 7.44
CA GLY A 23 -9.03 9.53 6.22
C GLY A 23 -7.88 8.59 6.59
N CYS A 24 -8.10 7.29 6.43
CA CYS A 24 -7.00 6.33 6.46
C CYS A 24 -6.26 6.47 5.12
N GLU A 25 -5.21 7.30 5.08
CA GLU A 25 -4.34 7.32 3.90
C GLU A 25 -3.59 5.99 3.85
N ALA A 26 -3.92 5.17 2.84
CA ALA A 26 -3.13 3.99 2.52
C ALA A 26 -1.73 4.48 2.15
N ARG A 27 -0.77 4.30 3.07
CA ARG A 27 0.62 4.62 2.77
C ARG A 27 1.08 3.70 1.65
N PRO A 28 1.82 4.21 0.66
CA PRO A 28 2.41 3.35 -0.35
C PRO A 28 3.28 2.30 0.33
N ASN A 29 3.17 1.04 -0.11
CA ASN A 29 4.01 -0.01 0.43
C ASN A 29 5.48 0.28 0.06
N GLU A 30 6.32 0.43 1.08
CA GLU A 30 7.75 0.67 0.90
C GLU A 30 8.53 -0.63 0.73
N THR A 31 7.95 -1.75 1.18
CA THR A 31 8.56 -3.08 1.05
C THR A 31 8.48 -3.58 -0.38
N VAL A 32 9.61 -4.08 -0.88
CA VAL A 32 9.69 -4.77 -2.17
C VAL A 32 10.01 -6.24 -1.93
N TYR A 33 9.44 -7.14 -2.72
CA TYR A 33 9.55 -8.57 -2.60
C TYR A 33 10.19 -9.17 -3.86
N LEU A 34 11.14 -10.06 -3.67
CA LEU A 34 11.72 -10.88 -4.73
C LEU A 34 11.03 -12.24 -4.76
N TYR A 35 10.57 -12.63 -5.94
CA TYR A 35 10.04 -13.96 -6.19
C TYR A 35 10.80 -14.66 -7.33
N ARG A 36 10.63 -15.97 -7.39
CA ARG A 36 11.08 -16.81 -8.51
C ARG A 36 9.97 -17.72 -9.02
N SER A 37 10.07 -18.18 -10.27
CA SER A 37 9.19 -19.21 -10.83
C SER A 37 9.37 -20.56 -10.13
N SER A 38 8.28 -21.30 -9.94
CA SER A 38 8.33 -22.72 -9.59
C SER A 38 8.83 -23.57 -10.75
N ILE A 39 9.68 -24.56 -10.48
CA ILE A 39 10.15 -25.55 -11.48
C ILE A 39 9.09 -26.66 -11.68
N ALA A 40 8.30 -26.95 -10.65
CA ALA A 40 7.40 -28.10 -10.60
C ALA A 40 5.90 -27.73 -10.67
N GLY A 41 5.57 -26.44 -10.81
CA GLY A 41 4.22 -25.90 -10.65
C GLY A 41 3.65 -25.21 -11.90
N SER A 42 2.45 -24.66 -11.74
CA SER A 42 1.81 -23.80 -12.75
C SER A 42 2.66 -22.55 -12.99
N PRO A 43 2.65 -21.92 -14.19
CA PRO A 43 3.38 -20.67 -14.46
C PRO A 43 3.03 -19.52 -13.50
N SER A 44 1.88 -19.61 -12.83
CA SER A 44 1.42 -18.68 -11.80
C SER A 44 2.02 -18.93 -10.41
N ASP A 45 2.72 -20.04 -10.20
CA ASP A 45 3.23 -20.43 -8.88
C ASP A 45 4.53 -19.69 -8.61
N ARG A 46 4.37 -18.58 -7.89
CA ARG A 46 5.41 -17.65 -7.48
C ARG A 46 5.95 -18.08 -6.12
N ILE A 47 7.26 -18.35 -6.03
CA ILE A 47 7.92 -18.67 -4.77
C ILE A 47 8.58 -17.40 -4.23
N HIS A 48 8.17 -16.96 -3.05
CA HIS A 48 8.80 -15.84 -2.35
C HIS A 48 10.24 -16.20 -1.93
N VAL A 49 11.18 -15.30 -2.19
CA VAL A 49 12.61 -15.50 -1.94
C VAL A 49 13.12 -14.57 -0.84
N ALA A 50 12.79 -13.27 -0.93
CA ALA A 50 13.29 -12.26 -0.01
C ALA A 50 12.39 -11.02 0.02
N SER A 51 12.41 -10.30 1.14
CA SER A 51 11.76 -9.01 1.32
C SER A 51 12.80 -7.92 1.60
N PHE A 52 12.60 -6.75 1.00
CA PHE A 52 13.47 -5.57 1.09
C PHE A 52 12.66 -4.46 1.77
N ASP A 53 12.97 -4.23 3.05
CA ASP A 53 12.25 -3.29 3.93
C ASP A 53 13.25 -2.45 4.74
N ALA A 54 14.06 -1.66 4.04
CA ALA A 54 14.99 -0.73 4.65
C ALA A 54 14.32 0.62 4.94
N LYS A 55 14.85 1.34 5.93
CA LYS A 55 14.38 2.67 6.34
C LYS A 55 14.60 3.75 5.28
N ASP A 56 15.47 3.49 4.31
CA ASP A 56 15.82 4.35 3.19
C ASP A 56 14.69 4.44 2.13
N GLY A 57 13.64 3.62 2.29
CA GLY A 57 12.39 3.73 1.56
C GLY A 57 12.36 2.95 0.24
N ARG A 58 11.22 3.06 -0.46
CA ARG A 58 10.86 2.23 -1.62
C ARG A 58 11.91 2.19 -2.73
N ALA A 59 12.50 3.33 -3.08
CA ALA A 59 13.50 3.41 -4.16
C ALA A 59 14.76 2.59 -3.84
N TYR A 60 15.23 2.66 -2.58
CA TYR A 60 16.35 1.86 -2.12
C TYR A 60 16.01 0.37 -2.10
N ASN A 61 14.80 0.02 -1.64
CA ASN A 61 14.33 -1.36 -1.61
C ASN A 61 14.19 -1.96 -3.02
N GLU A 62 13.70 -1.17 -3.98
CA GLU A 62 13.59 -1.55 -5.40
C GLU A 62 14.97 -1.75 -6.04
N GLU A 63 15.90 -0.83 -5.84
CA GLU A 63 17.28 -0.95 -6.33
C GLU A 63 17.96 -2.21 -5.80
N ASN A 64 17.87 -2.45 -4.48
CA ASN A 64 18.45 -3.65 -3.87
C ASN A 64 17.78 -4.93 -4.37
N CYS A 65 16.46 -4.92 -4.56
CA CYS A 65 15.77 -6.06 -5.15
C CYS A 65 16.27 -6.36 -6.56
N MET A 66 16.45 -5.33 -7.40
CA MET A 66 16.92 -5.47 -8.77
C MET A 66 18.37 -5.98 -8.85
N ILE A 67 19.24 -5.52 -7.94
CA ILE A 67 20.61 -6.03 -7.81
C ILE A 67 20.58 -7.53 -7.48
N VAL A 68 19.83 -7.93 -6.46
CA VAL A 68 19.73 -9.34 -6.05
C VAL A 68 19.09 -10.19 -7.15
N ARG A 69 18.06 -9.67 -7.85
CA ARG A 69 17.47 -10.34 -9.01
C ARG A 69 18.53 -10.66 -10.07
N GLY A 70 19.31 -9.66 -10.47
CA GLY A 70 20.40 -9.84 -11.44
C GLY A 70 21.46 -10.82 -10.95
N LEU A 71 21.82 -10.79 -9.67
CA LEU A 71 22.78 -11.74 -9.10
C LEU A 71 22.25 -13.18 -9.15
N MET A 72 20.96 -13.39 -8.88
CA MET A 72 20.33 -14.72 -8.90
C MET A 72 20.17 -15.26 -10.33
N GLU A 73 19.71 -14.42 -11.26
CA GLU A 73 19.48 -14.78 -12.67
C GLU A 73 20.77 -15.23 -13.38
N HIS A 74 21.93 -14.66 -13.01
CA HIS A 74 23.21 -14.95 -13.65
C HIS A 74 24.02 -16.07 -12.98
N GLN A 75 23.45 -16.81 -12.01
CA GLN A 75 24.14 -17.95 -11.42
C GLN A 75 24.21 -19.13 -12.41
N PRO A 76 25.34 -19.88 -12.45
CA PRO A 76 25.45 -21.07 -13.29
C PRO A 76 24.35 -22.10 -12.99
N GLY A 77 23.60 -22.50 -14.03
CA GLY A 77 22.55 -23.52 -13.92
C GLY A 77 21.18 -23.01 -13.49
N VAL A 78 21.00 -21.70 -13.28
CA VAL A 78 19.69 -21.11 -13.03
C VAL A 78 18.93 -20.91 -14.34
N ALA A 79 17.71 -21.47 -14.42
CA ALA A 79 16.83 -21.38 -15.58
C ALA A 79 15.41 -20.87 -15.22
N VAL A 80 15.21 -20.42 -13.99
CA VAL A 80 13.93 -19.88 -13.52
C VAL A 80 13.91 -18.35 -13.65
N GLY A 81 12.74 -17.78 -13.90
CA GLY A 81 12.56 -16.33 -13.92
C GLY A 81 12.47 -15.76 -12.51
N TYR A 82 12.88 -14.50 -12.36
CA TYR A 82 12.76 -13.72 -11.13
C TYR A 82 12.07 -12.38 -11.39
N TRP A 83 11.39 -11.83 -10.38
CA TRP A 83 10.77 -10.51 -10.47
C TRP A 83 10.68 -9.85 -9.10
N CYS A 84 10.78 -8.52 -9.11
CA CYS A 84 10.55 -7.65 -7.97
C CYS A 84 9.10 -7.14 -8.03
N THR A 85 8.39 -7.13 -6.91
CA THR A 85 7.03 -6.55 -6.79
C THR A 85 6.81 -5.93 -5.41
N ASP A 86 5.90 -4.98 -5.30
CA ASP A 86 5.39 -4.46 -4.02
C ASP A 86 4.12 -5.19 -3.53
N ASP A 87 3.64 -6.20 -4.29
CA ASP A 87 2.59 -7.12 -3.87
C ASP A 87 3.11 -8.05 -2.77
N ALA A 88 2.52 -7.98 -1.58
CA ALA A 88 2.85 -8.88 -0.47
C ALA A 88 2.48 -10.36 -0.78
N PRO A 89 3.22 -11.34 -0.21
CA PRO A 89 3.01 -12.77 -0.44
C PRO A 89 1.69 -13.33 0.11
#